data_AF-A0A182K2D1-F1
#
_entry.id   AF-A0A182K2D1-F1
#
_cell.length_a   1.000
_cell.length_b   1.000
_cell.length_c   1.000
_cell.angle_alpha   90.00
_cell.angle_beta   90.00
_cell.angle_gamma   90.00
#
_symmetry.space_group_name_H-M   'P 1'
#
loop_
_entity.id
_entity.type
_entity.pdbx_description
1 polymer ?
#
loop_
_entity_poly.entity_id
_entity_poly.type
_entity_poly.pdbx_seq_one_letter_code
_entity_poly.pdbx_strand_id
1 'polypeptide(L)'
;MLLFLLLYLGSYALIIRFRRRDRDDLFAPDEDEITVYRISLWLCTFSLAVAVGAALLLPISIASNEVLILYPNSYYVKWLNSSLIQGLWNYVFLFSNLALFVLLPFSYLFTESSGFSGHKKGIMARVYETFTVFSLLAFIVFATTYVISALRDPDSNTFQALFNLAKCHLPFLYSCVSFLGVLLLLVCTPMGFVRLFGVVGKVLVKPNLLRDVNEEFHTFNIEEATVKRKLANANLNIELRSVTTIDLTPAKLCSGLEDLYQIKPASNGSPTSESVKLFERLRELESERKVLDKQRSSSALQRNLVYPIAMLLLLILTGITVLLVVQNTLELLIGIKAVPLSTRQFTLGITSLSKLGPLGATLEVCIITYLIVTSTVGLYTMPFMRNVRPQRRNTSLAQLIANCGLVLILSSALPLLARILGITNFDLLGDFGQIEWLGNFLIVLLYNVVFGTAATLCLFNKFTATVRRELCARLVENYFIFLSYLTFIIN
;
A
#
# COMPACT_ATOMS: atom_id res chain seq x y z
N MET A 1 0.78 6.47 -26.29
CA MET A 1 2.14 5.89 -26.41
C MET A 1 3.13 6.48 -25.41
N LEU A 2 3.38 7.79 -25.39
CA LEU A 2 4.34 8.39 -24.44
C LEU A 2 3.98 8.10 -22.97
N LEU A 3 2.72 8.27 -22.59
CA LEU A 3 2.22 7.91 -21.26
C LEU A 3 2.46 6.43 -20.93
N PHE A 4 2.24 5.54 -21.90
CA PHE A 4 2.47 4.10 -21.72
C PHE A 4 3.96 3.78 -21.52
N LEU A 5 4.86 4.40 -22.28
CA LEU A 5 6.31 4.25 -22.10
C LEU A 5 6.78 4.71 -20.72
N LEU A 6 6.27 5.84 -20.23
CA LEU A 6 6.57 6.32 -18.87
C LEU A 6 6.07 5.35 -17.80
N LEU A 7 4.84 4.86 -17.93
CA LEU A 7 4.28 3.87 -17.00
C LEU A 7 5.05 2.55 -17.05
N TYR A 8 5.49 2.12 -18.24
CA TYR A 8 6.30 0.91 -18.41
C TYR A 8 7.66 1.03 -17.75
N LEU A 9 8.38 2.13 -17.97
CA LEU A 9 9.67 2.40 -17.34
C LEU A 9 9.54 2.52 -15.80
N GLY A 10 8.51 3.21 -15.32
CA GLY A 10 8.22 3.31 -13.89
C GLY A 10 7.92 1.95 -13.26
N SER A 11 7.13 1.12 -13.95
CA SER A 11 6.79 -0.23 -13.50
C SER A 11 8.00 -1.17 -13.51
N TYR A 12 8.86 -1.07 -14.53
CA TYR A 12 10.13 -1.78 -14.61
C TYR A 12 11.07 -1.40 -13.46
N ALA A 13 11.21 -0.11 -13.17
CA ALA A 13 12.00 0.38 -12.04
C ALA A 13 11.45 -0.11 -10.69
N LEU A 14 10.12 -0.15 -10.53
CA LEU A 14 9.47 -0.67 -9.34
C LEU A 14 9.76 -2.16 -9.17
N ILE A 15 9.57 -2.95 -10.23
CA ILE A 15 9.80 -4.40 -10.21
C ILE A 15 11.26 -4.70 -9.87
N ILE A 16 12.23 -4.03 -10.49
CA ILE A 16 13.66 -4.20 -10.15
C ILE A 16 13.94 -3.92 -8.68
N ARG A 17 13.25 -2.97 -8.06
CA ARG A 17 13.46 -2.60 -6.65
C ARG A 17 13.01 -3.68 -5.67
N PHE A 18 11.97 -4.44 -6.01
CA PHE A 18 11.42 -5.50 -5.15
C PHE A 18 11.89 -6.90 -5.54
N ARG A 19 12.32 -7.09 -6.80
CA ARG A 19 12.85 -8.34 -7.33
C ARG A 19 13.99 -8.86 -6.46
N ARG A 20 13.92 -10.14 -6.11
CA ARG A 20 15.02 -10.86 -5.47
C ARG A 20 16.28 -10.76 -6.36
N ARG A 21 17.39 -10.33 -5.77
CA ARG A 21 18.69 -10.30 -6.46
C ARG A 21 19.45 -11.53 -6.00
N ASP A 22 19.02 -12.69 -6.46
CA ASP A 22 19.75 -13.91 -6.15
C ASP A 22 21.09 -13.90 -6.88
N ARG A 23 22.13 -14.35 -6.18
CA ARG A 23 23.41 -14.66 -6.81
C ARG A 23 23.27 -15.87 -7.75
N ASP A 24 22.21 -16.66 -7.60
CA ASP A 24 21.96 -17.88 -8.38
C ASP A 24 21.55 -17.59 -9.84
N ASP A 25 20.97 -16.42 -10.14
CA ASP A 25 20.72 -15.98 -11.54
C ASP A 25 22.02 -15.73 -12.32
N LEU A 26 23.15 -15.54 -11.63
CA LEU A 26 24.48 -15.37 -12.22
C LEU A 26 25.22 -16.71 -12.40
N PHE A 27 24.72 -17.78 -11.76
CA PHE A 27 25.32 -19.13 -11.74
C PHE A 27 24.39 -20.22 -12.27
N ALA A 28 23.21 -19.87 -12.80
CA ALA A 28 22.36 -20.82 -13.51
C ALA A 28 23.09 -21.30 -14.77
N PRO A 29 23.36 -22.61 -14.92
CA PRO A 29 24.13 -23.14 -16.06
C PRO A 29 23.34 -23.10 -17.39
N ASP A 30 22.03 -22.85 -17.34
CA ASP A 30 21.12 -22.94 -18.49
C ASP A 30 20.63 -21.53 -18.92
N GLU A 31 21.18 -21.03 -20.04
CA GLU A 31 20.78 -19.77 -20.70
C GLU A 31 19.26 -19.69 -20.98
N ASP A 32 18.62 -20.85 -21.21
CA ASP A 32 17.18 -20.97 -21.45
C ASP A 32 16.35 -20.52 -20.23
N GLU A 33 16.80 -20.76 -19.00
CA GLU A 33 16.07 -20.37 -17.79
C GLU A 33 16.12 -18.85 -17.57
N ILE A 34 17.27 -18.26 -17.87
CA ILE A 34 17.48 -16.81 -17.80
C ILE A 34 16.58 -16.09 -18.80
N THR A 35 16.45 -16.62 -20.03
CA THR A 35 15.58 -16.03 -21.06
C THR A 35 14.10 -16.15 -20.71
N VAL A 36 13.65 -17.33 -20.23
CA VAL A 36 12.28 -17.55 -19.73
C VAL A 36 11.92 -16.56 -18.62
N TYR A 37 12.85 -16.37 -17.68
CA TYR A 37 12.69 -15.42 -16.58
C TYR A 37 12.55 -13.97 -17.10
N ARG A 38 13.41 -13.55 -18.03
CA ARG A 38 13.36 -12.19 -18.62
C ARG A 38 12.04 -11.92 -19.34
N ILE A 39 11.57 -12.87 -20.14
CA ILE A 39 10.30 -12.76 -20.85
C ILE A 39 9.15 -12.63 -19.86
N SER A 40 9.10 -13.50 -18.84
CA SER A 40 8.08 -13.47 -17.81
C SER A 40 8.09 -12.16 -17.01
N LEU A 41 9.28 -11.61 -16.75
CA LEU A 41 9.44 -10.30 -16.13
C LEU A 41 8.90 -9.18 -17.01
N TRP A 42 9.16 -9.18 -18.33
CA TRP A 42 8.59 -8.19 -19.26
C TRP A 42 7.06 -8.24 -19.32
N LEU A 43 6.47 -9.44 -19.26
CA LEU A 43 5.03 -9.63 -19.18
C LEU A 43 4.45 -9.08 -17.87
N CYS A 44 5.14 -9.27 -16.74
CA CYS A 44 4.76 -8.69 -15.46
C CYS A 44 4.87 -7.16 -15.48
N THR A 45 5.91 -6.60 -16.10
CA THR A 45 6.10 -5.15 -16.19
C THR A 45 5.05 -4.49 -17.06
N PHE A 46 4.65 -5.15 -18.15
CA PHE A 46 3.52 -4.74 -18.96
C PHE A 46 2.23 -4.73 -18.13
N SER A 47 1.95 -5.84 -17.42
CA SER A 47 0.73 -5.99 -16.61
C SER A 47 0.65 -4.95 -15.49
N LEU A 48 1.78 -4.66 -14.82
CA LEU A 48 1.85 -3.63 -13.80
C LEU A 48 1.66 -2.22 -14.39
N ALA A 49 2.23 -1.94 -15.56
CA ALA A 49 2.05 -0.65 -16.24
C ALA A 49 0.59 -0.40 -16.61
N VAL A 50 -0.10 -1.44 -17.10
CA VAL A 50 -1.55 -1.40 -17.36
C VAL A 50 -2.34 -1.22 -16.06
N ALA A 51 -1.96 -1.89 -14.97
CA ALA A 51 -2.61 -1.73 -13.67
C ALA A 51 -2.49 -0.31 -13.10
N VAL A 52 -1.30 0.31 -13.20
CA VAL A 52 -1.11 1.71 -12.80
C VAL A 52 -1.86 2.65 -13.74
N GLY A 53 -1.87 2.35 -15.05
CA GLY A 53 -2.66 3.06 -16.04
C GLY A 53 -4.14 3.06 -15.71
N ALA A 54 -4.71 1.91 -15.35
CA ALA A 54 -6.11 1.76 -14.97
C ALA A 54 -6.46 2.55 -13.68
N ALA A 55 -5.57 2.55 -12.69
CA ALA A 55 -5.77 3.33 -11.46
C ALA A 55 -5.75 4.84 -11.70
N LEU A 56 -4.85 5.33 -12.56
CA LEU A 56 -4.71 6.77 -12.84
C LEU A 56 -5.70 7.28 -13.88
N LEU A 57 -6.43 6.39 -14.54
CA LEU A 57 -7.28 6.72 -15.66
C LEU A 57 -8.42 7.66 -15.28
N LEU A 58 -9.06 7.38 -14.14
CA LEU A 58 -10.14 8.18 -13.60
C LEU A 58 -9.67 9.59 -13.18
N PRO A 59 -8.61 9.77 -12.35
CA PRO A 59 -8.13 11.11 -12.00
C PRO A 59 -7.59 11.89 -13.21
N ILE A 60 -6.95 11.23 -14.18
CA ILE A 60 -6.53 11.86 -15.43
C ILE A 60 -7.74 12.35 -16.23
N SER A 61 -8.81 11.57 -16.30
CA SER A 61 -10.03 11.95 -17.04
C SER A 61 -10.69 13.19 -16.43
N ILE A 62 -10.78 13.26 -15.10
CA ILE A 62 -11.32 14.43 -14.38
C ILE A 62 -10.45 15.65 -14.62
N ALA A 63 -9.14 15.52 -14.38
CA ALA A 63 -8.20 16.63 -14.58
C ALA A 63 -8.22 17.12 -16.05
N SER A 64 -8.30 16.20 -17.00
CA SER A 64 -8.39 16.52 -18.42
C SER A 64 -9.65 17.31 -18.74
N ASN A 65 -10.81 16.90 -18.21
CA ASN A 65 -12.07 17.59 -18.42
C ASN A 65 -12.05 19.03 -17.86
N GLU A 66 -11.45 19.25 -16.69
CA GLU A 66 -11.34 20.60 -16.13
C GLU A 66 -10.38 21.50 -16.93
N VAL A 67 -9.26 20.95 -17.43
CA VAL A 67 -8.33 21.70 -18.29
C VAL A 67 -9.02 22.15 -19.58
N LEU A 68 -9.88 21.30 -20.15
CA LEU A 68 -10.74 21.63 -21.30
C LEU A 68 -11.69 22.79 -20.99
N ILE A 69 -12.31 22.81 -19.81
CA ILE A 69 -13.22 23.87 -19.38
C ILE A 69 -12.46 25.17 -19.09
N LEU A 70 -11.27 25.09 -18.49
CA LEU A 70 -10.43 26.24 -18.15
C LEU A 70 -9.82 26.95 -19.38
N TYR A 71 -9.53 26.20 -20.44
CA TYR A 71 -8.86 26.73 -21.65
C TYR A 71 -9.63 26.43 -22.95
N PRO A 72 -10.85 26.97 -23.13
CA PRO A 72 -11.71 26.63 -24.26
C PRO A 72 -11.13 27.03 -25.63
N ASN A 73 -10.33 28.10 -25.67
CA ASN A 73 -9.81 28.67 -26.91
C ASN A 73 -8.33 28.33 -27.20
N SER A 74 -7.66 27.55 -26.35
CA SER A 74 -6.23 27.24 -26.51
C SER A 74 -6.01 26.16 -27.57
N TYR A 75 -5.22 26.45 -28.60
CA TYR A 75 -4.83 25.47 -29.62
C TYR A 75 -4.12 24.25 -29.02
N TYR A 76 -3.31 24.46 -27.97
CA TYR A 76 -2.54 23.40 -27.32
C TYR A 76 -3.38 22.39 -26.52
N VAL A 77 -4.65 22.68 -26.22
CA VAL A 77 -5.53 21.80 -25.45
C VAL A 77 -6.55 21.08 -26.36
N LYS A 78 -6.72 21.53 -27.62
CA LYS A 78 -7.68 20.95 -28.58
C LYS A 78 -7.44 19.48 -28.95
N TRP A 79 -6.24 18.94 -28.71
CA TRP A 79 -5.97 17.51 -28.93
C TRP A 79 -6.62 16.64 -27.84
N LEU A 80 -6.85 17.21 -26.66
CA LEU A 80 -7.48 16.55 -25.52
C LEU A 80 -8.99 16.56 -25.76
N ASN A 81 -9.50 15.60 -26.53
CA ASN A 81 -10.93 15.50 -26.83
C ASN A 81 -11.59 14.38 -26.02
N SER A 82 -12.91 14.49 -25.85
CA SER A 82 -13.75 13.44 -25.25
C SER A 82 -13.54 12.06 -25.90
N SER A 83 -13.41 12.01 -27.23
CA SER A 83 -13.16 10.78 -27.98
C SER A 83 -11.80 10.14 -27.67
N LEU A 84 -10.77 10.95 -27.40
CA LEU A 84 -9.46 10.47 -26.99
C LEU A 84 -9.52 9.84 -25.60
N ILE A 85 -10.22 10.48 -24.66
CA ILE A 85 -10.41 9.95 -23.31
C ILE A 85 -11.15 8.61 -23.39
N GLN A 86 -12.25 8.52 -24.14
CA GLN A 86 -12.98 7.27 -24.34
C GLN A 86 -12.13 6.18 -24.99
N GLY A 87 -11.34 6.52 -26.01
CA GLY A 87 -10.40 5.60 -26.63
C GLY A 87 -9.38 5.06 -25.64
N LEU A 88 -8.86 5.92 -24.76
CA LEU A 88 -7.89 5.56 -23.72
C LEU A 88 -8.51 4.59 -22.69
N TRP A 89 -9.75 4.83 -22.24
CA TRP A 89 -10.49 3.89 -21.40
C TRP A 89 -10.61 2.52 -22.06
N ASN A 90 -11.07 2.48 -23.32
CA ASN A 90 -11.25 1.24 -24.06
C ASN A 90 -9.94 0.45 -24.20
N TYR A 91 -8.83 1.12 -24.55
CA TYR A 91 -7.53 0.45 -24.64
C TYR A 91 -7.06 -0.09 -23.31
N VAL A 92 -7.15 0.68 -22.22
CA VAL A 92 -6.69 0.22 -20.92
C VAL A 92 -7.56 -0.92 -20.39
N PHE A 93 -8.87 -0.90 -20.61
CA PHE A 93 -9.73 -2.03 -20.27
C PHE A 93 -9.38 -3.28 -21.08
N LEU A 94 -9.17 -3.15 -22.39
CA LEU A 94 -8.76 -4.27 -23.24
C LEU A 94 -7.43 -4.85 -22.76
N PHE A 95 -6.42 -4.01 -22.53
CA PHE A 95 -5.12 -4.45 -22.06
C PHE A 95 -5.16 -5.00 -20.63
N SER A 96 -6.05 -4.52 -19.77
CA SER A 96 -6.23 -5.06 -18.41
C SER A 96 -6.80 -6.47 -18.45
N ASN A 97 -7.81 -6.71 -19.29
CA ASN A 97 -8.38 -8.05 -19.48
C ASN A 97 -7.35 -8.99 -20.13
N LEU A 98 -6.62 -8.52 -21.15
CA LEU A 98 -5.53 -9.28 -21.77
C LEU A 98 -4.44 -9.65 -20.73
N ALA A 99 -4.04 -8.70 -19.89
CA ALA A 99 -3.04 -8.94 -18.87
C ALA A 99 -3.51 -9.96 -17.82
N LEU A 100 -4.75 -9.83 -17.35
CA LEU A 100 -5.30 -10.68 -16.29
C LEU A 100 -5.56 -12.12 -16.76
N PHE A 101 -6.18 -12.30 -17.93
CA PHE A 101 -6.59 -13.63 -18.40
C PHE A 101 -5.55 -14.33 -19.28
N VAL A 102 -4.64 -13.59 -19.92
CA VAL A 102 -3.66 -14.16 -20.85
C VAL A 102 -2.24 -14.00 -20.32
N LEU A 103 -1.76 -12.77 -20.12
CA LEU A 103 -0.32 -12.55 -19.89
C LEU A 103 0.17 -13.05 -18.51
N LEU A 104 -0.60 -12.85 -17.44
CA LEU A 104 -0.21 -13.27 -16.09
C LEU A 104 -0.30 -14.80 -15.88
N PRO A 105 -1.37 -15.50 -16.30
CA PRO A 105 -1.40 -16.96 -16.22
C PRO A 105 -0.35 -17.60 -17.13
N PHE A 106 -0.13 -17.04 -18.34
CA PHE A 106 0.92 -17.50 -19.23
C PHE A 106 2.30 -17.33 -18.62
N SER A 107 2.61 -16.17 -18.02
CA SER A 107 3.94 -15.96 -17.41
C SER A 107 4.19 -16.91 -16.23
N TYR A 108 3.17 -17.23 -15.44
CA TYR A 108 3.28 -18.20 -14.36
C TYR A 108 3.55 -19.61 -14.88
N LEU A 109 2.73 -20.08 -15.83
CA LEU A 109 2.91 -21.39 -16.45
C LEU A 109 4.26 -21.50 -17.16
N PHE A 110 4.69 -20.44 -17.86
CA PHE A 110 5.96 -20.40 -18.58
C PHE A 110 7.15 -20.53 -17.64
N THR A 111 7.09 -19.96 -16.44
CA THR A 111 8.14 -20.14 -15.45
C THR A 111 8.16 -21.51 -14.78
N GLU A 112 7.01 -22.20 -14.70
CA GLU A 112 6.91 -23.54 -14.10
C GLU A 112 7.22 -24.66 -15.12
N SER A 113 7.14 -24.36 -16.42
CA SER A 113 7.33 -25.36 -17.48
C SER A 113 8.76 -25.87 -17.59
N SER A 114 8.89 -27.18 -17.80
CA SER A 114 10.18 -27.89 -17.92
C SER A 114 10.45 -28.40 -19.34
N GLY A 115 9.42 -28.44 -20.19
CA GLY A 115 9.38 -28.98 -21.53
C GLY A 115 8.91 -30.45 -21.54
N PHE A 116 8.18 -30.85 -22.59
CA PHE A 116 7.73 -32.24 -22.74
C PHE A 116 8.90 -33.24 -22.76
N SER A 117 8.76 -34.31 -21.97
CA SER A 117 9.73 -35.41 -21.92
C SER A 117 9.86 -36.08 -23.30
N GLY A 118 11.02 -35.94 -23.95
CA GLY A 118 11.33 -36.58 -25.23
C GLY A 118 11.75 -35.63 -26.36
N HIS A 119 11.55 -34.31 -26.21
CA HIS A 119 12.09 -33.32 -27.15
C HIS A 119 13.47 -32.82 -26.70
N LYS A 120 14.30 -32.34 -27.64
CA LYS A 120 15.55 -31.65 -27.29
C LYS A 120 15.22 -30.51 -26.31
N LYS A 121 15.93 -30.46 -25.17
CA LYS A 121 15.80 -29.36 -24.20
C LYS A 121 16.00 -28.04 -24.95
N GLY A 122 15.01 -27.16 -24.87
CA GLY A 122 15.02 -25.88 -25.54
C GLY A 122 13.78 -25.06 -25.21
N ILE A 123 13.88 -23.74 -25.37
CA ILE A 123 12.81 -22.77 -25.07
C ILE A 123 11.49 -23.14 -25.79
N MET A 124 11.56 -23.59 -27.05
CA MET A 124 10.35 -23.95 -27.81
C MET A 124 9.57 -25.11 -27.18
N ALA A 125 10.24 -26.10 -26.60
CA ALA A 125 9.56 -27.21 -25.92
C ALA A 125 8.78 -26.73 -24.69
N ARG A 126 9.35 -25.77 -23.93
CA ARG A 126 8.66 -25.11 -22.81
C ARG A 126 7.46 -24.28 -23.28
N VAL A 127 7.60 -23.54 -24.39
CA VAL A 127 6.49 -22.79 -24.99
C VAL A 127 5.35 -23.71 -25.44
N TYR A 128 5.67 -24.87 -26.04
CA TYR A 128 4.63 -25.83 -26.43
C TYR A 128 3.91 -26.44 -25.23
N GLU A 129 4.63 -26.79 -24.16
CA GLU A 129 4.02 -27.27 -22.91
C GLU A 129 3.07 -26.21 -22.34
N THR A 130 3.52 -24.96 -22.27
CA THR A 130 2.75 -23.90 -21.63
C THR A 130 1.54 -23.51 -22.43
N PHE A 131 1.66 -23.45 -23.75
CA PHE A 131 0.54 -23.21 -24.64
C PHE A 131 -0.51 -24.32 -24.54
N THR A 132 -0.07 -25.58 -24.41
CA THR A 132 -0.98 -26.73 -24.25
C THR A 132 -1.71 -26.67 -22.91
N VAL A 133 -0.99 -26.46 -21.81
CA VAL A 133 -1.58 -26.32 -20.47
C VAL A 133 -2.50 -25.09 -20.39
N PHE A 134 -2.09 -23.97 -20.97
CA PHE A 134 -2.88 -22.74 -21.02
C PHE A 134 -4.16 -22.93 -21.83
N SER A 135 -4.10 -23.63 -22.96
CA SER A 135 -5.26 -23.95 -23.79
C SER A 135 -6.24 -24.87 -23.07
N LEU A 136 -5.74 -25.86 -22.32
CA LEU A 136 -6.55 -26.73 -21.47
C LEU A 136 -7.20 -25.96 -20.31
N LEU A 137 -6.45 -25.07 -19.65
CA LEU A 137 -6.98 -24.18 -18.61
C LEU A 137 -8.08 -23.27 -19.18
N ALA A 138 -7.86 -22.66 -20.34
CA ALA A 138 -8.84 -21.83 -21.01
C ALA A 138 -10.11 -22.62 -21.31
N PHE A 139 -9.98 -23.85 -21.83
CA PHE A 139 -11.12 -24.73 -22.09
C PHE A 139 -11.92 -25.04 -20.82
N ILE A 140 -11.25 -25.31 -19.69
CA ILE A 140 -11.92 -25.51 -18.40
C ILE A 140 -12.67 -24.24 -17.95
N VAL A 141 -12.03 -23.07 -18.04
CA VAL A 141 -12.68 -21.80 -17.68
C VAL A 141 -13.90 -21.54 -18.57
N PHE A 142 -13.81 -21.80 -19.88
CA PHE A 142 -14.95 -21.70 -20.78
C PHE A 142 -16.05 -22.71 -20.45
N ALA A 143 -15.71 -23.97 -20.15
CA ALA A 143 -16.68 -24.99 -19.76
C ALA A 143 -17.41 -24.63 -18.47
N THR A 144 -16.71 -24.15 -17.44
CA THR A 144 -17.33 -23.69 -16.19
C THR A 144 -18.21 -22.46 -16.40
N THR A 145 -17.78 -21.50 -17.21
CA THR A 145 -18.58 -20.31 -17.55
C THR A 145 -19.86 -20.70 -18.28
N TYR A 146 -19.75 -21.65 -19.21
CA TYR A 146 -20.90 -22.22 -19.92
C TYR A 146 -21.88 -22.89 -18.96
N VAL A 147 -21.40 -23.72 -18.02
CA VAL A 147 -22.25 -24.35 -17.00
C VAL A 147 -22.97 -23.31 -16.14
N ILE A 148 -22.26 -22.26 -15.69
CA ILE A 148 -22.84 -21.18 -14.89
C ILE A 148 -23.90 -20.40 -15.69
N SER A 149 -23.65 -20.15 -16.97
CA SER A 149 -24.62 -19.47 -17.85
C SER A 149 -25.86 -20.32 -18.09
N ALA A 150 -25.70 -21.62 -18.33
CA ALA A 150 -26.79 -22.56 -18.53
C ALA A 150 -27.66 -22.73 -17.26
N LEU A 151 -27.05 -22.60 -16.08
CA LEU A 151 -27.79 -22.60 -14.80
C LEU A 151 -28.62 -21.33 -14.58
N ARG A 152 -28.22 -20.20 -15.17
CA ARG A 152 -28.92 -18.91 -15.00
C ARG A 152 -30.08 -18.76 -15.98
N ASP A 153 -29.87 -19.10 -17.25
CA ASP A 153 -30.88 -18.93 -18.31
C ASP A 153 -31.04 -20.22 -19.15
N PRO A 154 -32.09 -21.03 -18.90
CA PRO A 154 -32.30 -22.31 -19.59
C PRO A 154 -32.75 -22.19 -21.06
N ASP A 155 -33.18 -21.00 -21.51
CA ASP A 155 -33.92 -20.83 -22.77
C ASP A 155 -33.11 -20.29 -23.97
N SER A 156 -31.78 -20.13 -23.86
CA SER A 156 -30.95 -19.53 -24.93
C SER A 156 -30.25 -20.57 -25.83
N ASN A 157 -30.32 -20.36 -27.16
CA ASN A 157 -29.83 -21.27 -28.21
C ASN A 157 -28.35 -21.68 -28.02
N THR A 158 -28.18 -22.97 -27.73
CA THR A 158 -27.03 -23.58 -27.04
C THR A 158 -25.74 -23.67 -27.86
N PHE A 159 -25.83 -23.67 -29.20
CA PHE A 159 -24.66 -23.86 -30.09
C PHE A 159 -24.14 -22.57 -30.72
N GLN A 160 -25.03 -21.58 -30.95
CA GLN A 160 -24.64 -20.28 -31.51
C GLN A 160 -24.05 -19.35 -30.44
N ALA A 161 -24.42 -19.55 -29.17
CA ALA A 161 -23.76 -18.95 -28.01
C ALA A 161 -22.29 -19.39 -27.85
N LEU A 162 -21.97 -20.63 -28.27
CA LEU A 162 -20.62 -21.21 -28.23
C LEU A 162 -19.63 -20.56 -29.22
N PHE A 163 -20.11 -19.98 -30.32
CA PHE A 163 -19.28 -19.28 -31.32
C PHE A 163 -19.31 -17.74 -31.16
N ASN A 164 -20.38 -17.18 -30.58
CA ASN A 164 -20.44 -15.77 -30.13
C ASN A 164 -19.72 -15.52 -28.78
N LEU A 165 -19.03 -16.54 -28.27
CA LEU A 165 -18.44 -16.70 -26.94
C LEU A 165 -17.43 -15.60 -26.55
N ALA A 166 -16.57 -15.16 -27.46
CA ALA A 166 -15.59 -14.11 -27.14
C ALA A 166 -16.27 -12.76 -26.84
N LYS A 167 -17.39 -12.45 -27.51
CA LYS A 167 -18.11 -11.17 -27.30
C LYS A 167 -18.99 -11.18 -26.04
N CYS A 168 -19.57 -12.32 -25.67
CA CYS A 168 -20.47 -12.42 -24.51
C CYS A 168 -19.76 -12.87 -23.22
N HIS A 169 -18.73 -13.73 -23.28
CA HIS A 169 -18.04 -14.21 -22.08
C HIS A 169 -16.95 -13.26 -21.57
N LEU A 170 -16.33 -12.44 -22.42
CA LEU A 170 -15.36 -11.44 -21.95
C LEU A 170 -16.00 -10.39 -21.02
N PRO A 171 -17.19 -9.81 -21.33
CA PRO A 171 -17.90 -8.94 -20.40
C PRO A 171 -18.33 -9.64 -19.10
N PHE A 172 -18.74 -10.91 -19.18
CA PHE A 172 -19.11 -11.70 -17.99
C PHE A 172 -17.90 -11.97 -17.07
N LEU A 173 -16.77 -12.40 -17.63
CA LEU A 173 -15.54 -12.61 -16.88
C LEU A 173 -15.02 -11.31 -16.26
N TYR A 174 -15.09 -10.20 -17.02
CA TYR A 174 -14.77 -8.88 -16.50
C TYR A 174 -15.72 -8.51 -15.34
N SER A 175 -17.01 -8.79 -15.47
CA SER A 175 -17.98 -8.63 -14.38
C SER A 175 -17.54 -9.47 -13.16
N CYS A 176 -17.28 -10.77 -13.25
CA CYS A 176 -16.81 -11.54 -12.09
C CYS A 176 -15.55 -10.94 -11.42
N VAL A 177 -14.57 -10.50 -12.23
CA VAL A 177 -13.35 -9.84 -11.74
C VAL A 177 -13.65 -8.52 -11.04
N SER A 178 -14.47 -7.68 -11.65
CA SER A 178 -14.89 -6.40 -11.07
C SER A 178 -15.67 -6.59 -9.77
N PHE A 179 -16.45 -7.67 -9.63
CA PHE A 179 -17.20 -7.96 -8.41
C PHE A 179 -16.25 -8.23 -7.27
N LEU A 180 -15.31 -9.14 -7.54
CA LEU A 180 -14.28 -9.56 -6.61
C LEU A 180 -13.39 -8.38 -6.25
N GLY A 181 -13.04 -7.52 -7.21
CA GLY A 181 -12.29 -6.30 -6.97
C GLY A 181 -13.04 -5.29 -6.09
N VAL A 182 -14.34 -5.08 -6.32
CA VAL A 182 -15.17 -4.19 -5.48
C VAL A 182 -15.34 -4.75 -4.06
N LEU A 183 -15.55 -6.06 -3.90
CA LEU A 183 -15.57 -6.72 -2.58
C LEU A 183 -14.20 -6.62 -1.88
N LEU A 184 -13.11 -6.76 -2.62
CA LEU A 184 -11.76 -6.58 -2.09
C LEU A 184 -11.56 -5.14 -1.62
N LEU A 185 -12.01 -4.15 -2.39
CA LEU A 185 -11.97 -2.73 -2.02
C LEU A 185 -12.81 -2.41 -0.77
N LEU A 186 -13.96 -3.06 -0.60
CA LEU A 186 -14.82 -2.91 0.58
C LEU A 186 -14.07 -3.24 1.88
N VAL A 187 -13.25 -4.28 1.86
CA VAL A 187 -12.47 -4.72 3.04
C VAL A 187 -11.14 -3.95 3.15
N CYS A 188 -10.46 -3.75 2.01
CA CYS A 188 -9.13 -3.13 1.99
C CYS A 188 -9.18 -1.65 2.39
N THR A 189 -10.15 -0.88 1.88
CA THR A 189 -10.15 0.58 2.05
C THR A 189 -10.30 1.02 3.51
N PRO A 190 -11.27 0.48 4.30
CA PRO A 190 -11.40 0.83 5.71
C PRO A 190 -10.19 0.38 6.55
N MET A 191 -9.64 -0.81 6.26
CA MET A 191 -8.40 -1.27 6.90
C MET A 191 -7.21 -0.38 6.55
N GLY A 192 -7.17 0.11 5.31
CA GLY A 192 -6.22 1.08 4.80
C GLY A 192 -6.24 2.37 5.58
N PHE A 193 -7.44 2.94 5.83
CA PHE A 193 -7.60 4.16 6.63
C PHE A 193 -6.91 4.02 8.00
N VAL A 194 -7.23 2.97 8.77
CA VAL A 194 -6.65 2.72 10.10
C VAL A 194 -5.11 2.67 10.04
N ARG A 195 -4.57 1.98 9.03
CA ARG A 195 -3.13 1.77 8.91
C ARG A 195 -2.40 2.98 8.39
N LEU A 196 -3.00 3.78 7.53
CA LEU A 196 -2.36 4.96 6.97
C LEU A 196 -2.08 5.99 8.08
N PHE A 197 -3.00 6.17 9.03
CA PHE A 197 -2.74 6.93 10.27
C PHE A 197 -1.55 6.36 11.07
N GLY A 198 -1.41 5.03 11.14
CA GLY A 198 -0.30 4.39 11.83
C GLY A 198 1.04 4.48 11.08
N VAL A 199 1.02 4.42 9.75
CA VAL A 199 2.20 4.54 8.89
C VAL A 199 2.71 5.96 8.92
N VAL A 200 1.84 6.97 8.78
CA VAL A 200 2.22 8.38 8.95
C VAL A 200 2.76 8.62 10.36
N GLY A 201 2.16 8.00 11.38
CA GLY A 201 2.68 8.03 12.76
C GLY A 201 4.07 7.43 12.97
N LYS A 202 4.50 6.49 12.11
CA LYS A 202 5.82 5.84 12.17
C LYS A 202 6.86 6.49 11.26
N VAL A 203 6.42 6.97 10.10
CA VAL A 203 7.29 7.58 9.08
C VAL A 203 7.57 9.04 9.44
N LEU A 204 6.58 9.76 9.98
CA LEU A 204 6.78 11.08 10.54
C LEU A 204 6.95 10.90 12.05
N VAL A 205 8.14 11.23 12.55
CA VAL A 205 8.48 11.21 13.98
C VAL A 205 7.41 11.99 14.73
N LYS A 206 6.74 11.33 15.69
CA LYS A 206 5.74 11.97 16.55
C LYS A 206 6.38 13.23 17.17
N PRO A 207 5.80 14.43 16.97
CA PRO A 207 6.31 15.61 17.62
C PRO A 207 6.03 15.50 19.12
N ASN A 208 7.08 15.52 19.93
CA ASN A 208 6.98 15.93 21.32
C ASN A 208 6.95 17.46 21.30
N LEU A 209 5.75 18.03 21.22
CA LEU A 209 5.49 19.46 20.93
C LEU A 209 6.12 20.43 21.96
N LEU A 210 6.52 19.94 23.13
CA LEU A 210 6.95 20.77 24.27
C LEU A 210 8.35 20.43 24.80
N ARG A 211 9.13 19.59 24.11
CA ARG A 211 10.44 19.15 24.62
C ARG A 211 11.53 19.37 23.58
N ASP A 212 12.54 20.14 23.95
CA ASP A 212 13.66 20.41 23.07
C ASP A 212 14.46 19.12 22.88
N VAL A 213 14.57 18.70 21.61
CA VAL A 213 15.32 17.52 21.20
C VAL A 213 16.79 17.67 21.55
N ASN A 214 17.27 18.92 21.56
CA ASN A 214 18.62 19.24 21.98
C ASN A 214 18.81 18.99 23.48
N GLU A 215 17.86 19.39 24.33
CA GLU A 215 17.89 19.10 25.77
C GLU A 215 17.80 17.60 26.08
N GLU A 216 16.94 16.83 25.38
CA GLU A 216 16.90 15.37 25.54
C GLU A 216 18.21 14.72 25.10
N PHE A 217 18.83 15.19 24.01
CA PHE A 217 20.13 14.70 23.56
C PHE A 217 21.25 15.03 24.56
N HIS A 218 21.22 16.23 25.16
CA HIS A 218 22.16 16.61 26.22
C HIS A 218 21.97 15.74 27.47
N THR A 219 20.73 15.55 27.90
CA THR A 219 20.39 14.71 29.07
C THR A 219 20.82 13.26 28.82
N PHE A 220 20.55 12.73 27.63
CA PHE A 220 20.94 11.40 27.19
C PHE A 220 22.47 11.22 27.19
N ASN A 221 23.23 12.18 26.64
CA ASN A 221 24.69 12.13 26.65
C ASN A 221 25.27 12.13 28.07
N ILE A 222 24.66 12.89 28.98
CA ILE A 222 25.07 12.92 30.39
C ILE A 222 24.77 11.57 31.07
N GLU A 223 23.61 10.96 30.78
CA GLU A 223 23.26 9.62 31.28
C GLU A 223 24.23 8.55 30.75
N GLU A 224 24.51 8.54 29.44
CA GLU A 224 25.47 7.63 28.80
C GLU A 224 26.87 7.77 29.41
N ALA A 225 27.35 9.00 29.58
CA ALA A 225 28.63 9.27 30.23
C ALA A 225 28.67 8.79 31.68
N THR A 226 27.56 8.94 32.42
CA THR A 226 27.46 8.51 33.82
C THR A 226 27.47 6.99 33.95
N VAL A 227 26.72 6.29 33.10
CA VAL A 227 26.67 4.82 33.06
C VAL A 227 28.04 4.26 32.67
N LYS A 228 28.70 4.83 31.67
CA LYS A 228 30.07 4.42 31.27
C LYS A 228 31.09 4.60 32.40
N ARG A 229 31.03 5.73 33.13
CA ARG A 229 31.90 5.95 34.31
C ARG A 229 31.63 4.95 35.43
N LYS A 230 30.36 4.66 35.72
CA LYS A 230 29.98 3.65 36.73
C LYS A 230 30.48 2.25 36.34
N LEU A 231 30.41 1.91 35.06
CA LEU A 231 30.93 0.65 34.53
C LEU A 231 32.46 0.57 34.66
N ALA A 232 33.18 1.64 34.29
CA ALA A 232 34.62 1.72 34.42
C ALA A 232 35.07 1.57 35.89
N ASN A 233 34.39 2.26 36.81
CA ASN A 233 34.67 2.14 38.25
C ASN A 233 34.35 0.74 38.80
N ALA A 234 33.28 0.10 38.34
CA ALA A 234 32.96 -1.27 38.74
C ALA A 234 34.02 -2.26 38.24
N ASN A 235 34.51 -2.09 37.01
CA ASN A 235 35.58 -2.92 36.44
C ASN A 235 36.92 -2.69 37.16
N LEU A 236 37.29 -1.44 37.45
CA LEU A 236 38.49 -1.11 38.23
C LEU A 236 38.42 -1.72 39.64
N ASN A 237 37.26 -1.69 40.30
CA ASN A 237 37.07 -2.33 41.60
C ASN A 237 37.21 -3.85 41.51
N ILE A 238 36.77 -4.48 40.41
CA ILE A 238 36.95 -5.92 40.18
C ILE A 238 38.44 -6.24 39.96
N GLU A 239 39.15 -5.46 39.16
CA GLU A 239 40.60 -5.62 38.96
C GLU A 239 41.37 -5.43 40.28
N LEU A 240 41.08 -4.36 41.04
CA LEU A 240 41.74 -4.10 42.32
C LEU A 240 41.48 -5.23 43.34
N ARG A 241 40.29 -5.83 43.32
CA ARG A 241 39.92 -6.97 44.16
C ARG A 241 40.60 -8.28 43.72
N SER A 242 40.90 -8.42 42.42
CA SER A 242 41.69 -9.54 41.89
C SER A 242 43.20 -9.38 42.14
N VAL A 243 43.70 -8.13 42.18
CA VAL A 243 45.10 -7.81 42.47
C VAL A 243 45.41 -7.93 43.96
N THR A 244 44.46 -7.60 44.84
CA THR A 244 44.62 -7.77 46.30
C THR A 244 44.65 -9.24 46.75
N THR A 245 44.41 -10.20 45.86
CA THR A 245 44.62 -11.64 46.12
C THR A 245 45.96 -12.19 45.65
N ILE A 246 46.87 -11.34 45.15
CA ILE A 246 48.22 -11.76 44.72
C ILE A 246 49.25 -10.88 45.44
N ASP A 247 50.23 -11.54 46.07
CA ASP A 247 51.33 -10.91 46.80
C ASP A 247 52.08 -9.86 45.96
N LEU A 248 52.46 -8.80 46.67
CA LEU A 248 52.97 -7.51 46.20
C LEU A 248 54.29 -7.58 45.42
N THR A 249 54.43 -6.82 44.32
CA THR A 249 55.67 -6.06 44.02
C THR A 249 55.36 -4.73 43.28
N PRO A 250 55.92 -3.58 43.71
CA PRO A 250 55.49 -2.24 43.30
C PRO A 250 56.30 -1.67 42.12
N ALA A 251 56.54 -2.47 41.06
CA ALA A 251 57.41 -2.05 39.94
C ALA A 251 56.73 -2.03 38.55
N LYS A 252 55.50 -2.55 38.41
CA LYS A 252 54.81 -2.64 37.10
C LYS A 252 53.63 -1.69 36.90
N LEU A 253 53.36 -0.79 37.84
CA LEU A 253 52.14 0.03 37.86
C LEU A 253 52.15 1.21 36.86
N CYS A 254 53.30 1.59 36.29
CA CYS A 254 53.43 2.83 35.51
C CYS A 254 53.43 2.66 33.98
N SER A 255 53.27 1.44 33.42
CA SER A 255 53.31 1.23 31.96
C SER A 255 51.96 0.86 31.33
N GLY A 256 50.86 0.83 32.08
CA GLY A 256 49.56 0.32 31.61
C GLY A 256 48.48 1.39 31.32
N LEU A 257 48.79 2.67 31.48
CA LEU A 257 47.76 3.74 31.44
C LEU A 257 47.33 4.13 30.01
N GLU A 258 48.06 3.69 28.98
CA GLU A 258 47.74 4.01 27.57
C GLU A 258 46.79 3.00 26.88
N ASP A 259 46.57 1.81 27.44
CA ASP A 259 45.76 0.76 26.80
C ASP A 259 44.27 0.78 27.18
N LEU A 260 43.80 1.80 27.90
CA LEU A 260 42.43 1.88 28.43
C LEU A 260 41.33 2.11 27.37
N TYR A 261 41.68 2.12 26.08
CA TYR A 261 40.73 2.31 24.98
C TYR A 261 40.24 1.01 24.32
N GLN A 262 40.79 -0.16 24.68
CA GLN A 262 40.31 -1.43 24.16
C GLN A 262 40.29 -2.53 25.22
N ILE A 263 39.17 -2.71 25.94
CA ILE A 263 39.00 -3.88 26.81
C ILE A 263 37.72 -4.62 26.45
N LYS A 264 37.93 -5.78 25.81
CA LYS A 264 37.02 -6.92 25.65
C LYS A 264 36.82 -7.59 27.02
N PRO A 265 35.62 -8.10 27.37
CA PRO A 265 35.37 -8.62 28.72
C PRO A 265 36.19 -9.90 28.97
N ALA A 266 37.00 -9.90 30.03
CA ALA A 266 37.69 -11.07 30.55
C ALA A 266 36.72 -11.97 31.33
N SER A 267 36.84 -13.29 31.15
CA SER A 267 35.79 -14.28 31.40
C SER A 267 35.72 -14.91 32.79
N ASN A 268 36.46 -14.44 33.81
CA ASN A 268 36.64 -15.23 35.04
C ASN A 268 36.30 -14.48 36.33
N GLY A 269 35.03 -14.09 36.48
CA GLY A 269 34.43 -13.67 37.75
C GLY A 269 32.92 -13.59 37.63
N SER A 270 32.17 -14.18 38.57
CA SER A 270 30.70 -14.09 38.56
C SER A 270 30.28 -12.62 38.59
N PRO A 271 29.56 -12.10 37.59
CA PRO A 271 29.24 -10.69 37.53
C PRO A 271 28.30 -10.34 38.69
N THR A 272 28.66 -9.32 39.47
CA THR A 272 27.77 -8.73 40.47
C THR A 272 26.47 -8.26 39.80
N SER A 273 25.31 -8.45 40.45
CA SER A 273 23.99 -8.09 39.88
C SER A 273 23.93 -6.66 39.33
N GLU A 274 24.71 -5.73 39.89
CA GLU A 274 24.80 -4.34 39.42
C GLU A 274 25.52 -4.17 38.08
N SER A 275 26.59 -4.92 37.80
CA SER A 275 27.32 -4.80 36.54
C SER A 275 26.49 -5.30 35.37
N VAL A 276 25.75 -6.40 35.57
CA VAL A 276 24.78 -6.92 34.58
C VAL A 276 23.70 -5.88 34.25
N LYS A 277 23.10 -5.24 35.27
CA LYS A 277 22.11 -4.17 35.09
C LYS A 277 22.69 -2.95 34.35
N LEU A 278 23.94 -2.58 34.64
CA LEU A 278 24.64 -1.49 33.96
C LEU A 278 24.88 -1.82 32.48
N PHE A 279 25.29 -3.04 32.15
CA PHE A 279 25.46 -3.48 30.76
C PHE A 279 24.13 -3.52 29.99
N GLU A 280 23.05 -3.98 30.63
CA GLU A 280 21.72 -3.97 30.05
C GLU A 280 21.23 -2.54 29.77
N ARG A 281 21.42 -1.62 30.72
CA ARG A 281 21.09 -0.20 30.53
C ARG A 281 21.96 0.46 29.45
N LEU A 282 23.24 0.09 29.34
CA LEU A 282 24.13 0.60 28.29
C LEU A 282 23.67 0.15 26.90
N ARG A 283 23.17 -1.09 26.79
CA ARG A 283 22.56 -1.63 25.57
C ARG A 283 21.24 -0.96 25.21
N GLU A 284 20.41 -0.63 26.22
CA GLU A 284 19.21 0.19 26.02
C GLU A 284 19.56 1.58 25.51
N LEU A 285 20.53 2.25 26.15
CA LEU A 285 21.02 3.56 25.73
C LEU A 285 21.55 3.52 24.28
N GLU A 286 22.33 2.52 23.86
CA GLU A 286 22.74 2.39 22.46
C GLU A 286 21.56 2.30 21.47
N SER A 287 20.47 1.65 21.88
CA SER A 287 19.26 1.55 21.07
C SER A 287 18.49 2.88 21.02
N GLU A 288 18.40 3.58 22.15
CA GLU A 288 17.80 4.90 22.27
C GLU A 288 18.61 5.95 21.47
N ARG A 289 19.95 5.89 21.51
CA ARG A 289 20.83 6.75 20.72
C ARG A 289 20.54 6.65 19.22
N LYS A 290 20.36 5.42 18.70
CA LYS A 290 19.97 5.21 17.29
C LYS A 290 18.61 5.81 16.96
N VAL A 291 17.69 5.84 17.92
CA VAL A 291 16.38 6.49 17.77
C VAL A 291 16.53 8.01 17.82
N LEU A 292 17.29 8.56 18.77
CA LEU A 292 17.54 10.00 18.91
C LEU A 292 18.32 10.57 17.72
N ASP A 293 19.35 9.91 17.23
CA ASP A 293 20.11 10.34 16.04
C ASP A 293 19.20 10.40 14.81
N LYS A 294 18.29 9.43 14.67
CA LYS A 294 17.27 9.44 13.63
C LYS A 294 16.28 10.59 13.80
N GLN A 295 15.89 10.92 15.03
CA GLN A 295 15.02 12.06 15.35
C GLN A 295 15.70 13.42 15.14
N ARG A 296 17.02 13.50 15.35
CA ARG A 296 17.85 14.70 15.13
C ARG A 296 18.08 14.97 13.65
N SER A 297 18.22 13.92 12.84
CA SER A 297 18.39 14.04 11.39
C SER A 297 17.16 14.59 10.66
N SER A 298 15.99 14.59 11.31
CA SER A 298 14.76 15.19 10.78
C SER A 298 14.63 16.65 11.20
N SER A 299 14.37 17.55 10.25
CA SER A 299 14.29 18.99 10.52
C SER A 299 13.13 19.31 11.48
N ALA A 300 13.31 20.31 12.34
CA ALA A 300 12.28 20.76 13.29
C ALA A 300 10.97 21.15 12.59
N LEU A 301 11.06 21.71 11.38
CA LEU A 301 9.91 22.01 10.52
C LEU A 301 9.15 20.76 10.05
N GLN A 302 9.86 19.68 9.72
CA GLN A 302 9.22 18.41 9.31
C GLN A 302 8.43 17.78 10.46
N ARG A 303 8.85 17.98 11.71
CA ARG A 303 8.17 17.41 12.88
C ARG A 303 7.02 18.29 13.37
N ASN A 304 7.25 19.59 13.49
CA ASN A 304 6.27 20.48 14.10
C ASN A 304 5.17 20.92 13.13
N LEU A 305 5.40 20.87 11.82
CA LEU A 305 4.44 21.32 10.82
C LEU A 305 3.94 20.18 9.92
N VAL A 306 4.84 19.35 9.39
CA VAL A 306 4.43 18.30 8.42
C VAL A 306 3.64 17.17 9.09
N TYR A 307 4.00 16.75 10.31
CA TYR A 307 3.23 15.73 11.05
C TYR A 307 1.77 16.13 11.33
N PRO A 308 1.50 17.26 12.01
CA PRO A 308 0.12 17.64 12.31
C PRO A 308 -0.66 17.95 11.04
N ILE A 309 -0.05 18.57 10.02
CA ILE A 309 -0.71 18.81 8.73
C ILE A 309 -1.05 17.49 8.03
N ALA A 310 -0.14 16.52 7.98
CA ALA A 310 -0.41 15.23 7.36
C ALA A 310 -1.54 14.47 8.10
N MET A 311 -1.53 14.48 9.43
CA MET A 311 -2.57 13.84 10.24
C MET A 311 -3.94 14.53 10.07
N LEU A 312 -3.96 15.85 10.03
CA LEU A 312 -5.16 16.65 9.80
C LEU A 312 -5.69 16.47 8.38
N LEU A 313 -4.81 16.45 7.37
CA LEU A 313 -5.16 16.17 5.99
C LEU A 313 -5.81 14.79 5.86
N LEU A 314 -5.21 13.75 6.47
CA LEU A 314 -5.80 12.41 6.48
C LEU A 314 -7.17 12.38 7.15
N LEU A 315 -7.32 13.05 8.29
CA LEU A 315 -8.59 13.14 8.99
C LEU A 315 -9.65 13.82 8.12
N ILE A 316 -9.32 14.95 7.50
CA ILE A 316 -10.22 15.69 6.60
C ILE A 316 -10.60 14.82 5.39
N LEU A 317 -9.64 14.18 4.73
CA LEU A 317 -9.94 13.33 3.57
C LEU A 317 -10.82 12.14 3.96
N THR A 318 -10.55 11.48 5.10
CA THR A 318 -11.45 10.42 5.60
C THR A 318 -12.83 10.95 5.93
N GLY A 319 -12.93 12.10 6.59
CA GLY A 319 -14.20 12.71 6.96
C GLY A 319 -15.03 13.08 5.73
N ILE A 320 -14.41 13.69 4.72
CA ILE A 320 -15.05 14.00 3.44
C ILE A 320 -15.50 12.72 2.74
N THR A 321 -14.67 11.67 2.69
CA THR A 321 -15.08 10.40 2.06
C THR A 321 -16.30 9.78 2.73
N VAL A 322 -16.37 9.80 4.07
CA VAL A 322 -17.52 9.30 4.83
C VAL A 322 -18.75 10.16 4.56
N LEU A 323 -18.60 11.49 4.57
CA LEU A 323 -19.69 12.43 4.30
C LEU A 323 -20.29 12.20 2.91
N LEU A 324 -19.44 12.04 1.88
CA LEU A 324 -19.88 11.75 0.51
C LEU A 324 -20.66 10.44 0.43
N VAL A 325 -20.18 9.39 1.09
CA VAL A 325 -20.88 8.09 1.11
C VAL A 325 -22.22 8.21 1.84
N VAL A 326 -22.27 8.90 2.97
CA VAL A 326 -23.52 9.12 3.72
C VAL A 326 -24.52 9.92 2.89
N GLN A 327 -24.07 11.02 2.26
CA GLN A 327 -24.92 11.79 1.36
C GLN A 327 -25.46 10.92 0.21
N ASN A 328 -24.59 10.13 -0.43
CA ASN A 328 -25.00 9.23 -1.50
C ASN A 328 -25.99 8.15 -1.02
N THR A 329 -25.80 7.59 0.19
CA THR A 329 -26.78 6.64 0.77
C THR A 329 -28.13 7.28 1.02
N LEU A 330 -28.17 8.52 1.49
CA LEU A 330 -29.42 9.25 1.72
C LEU A 330 -30.11 9.58 0.39
N GLU A 331 -29.38 10.07 -0.60
CA GLU A 331 -29.91 10.34 -1.94
C GLU A 331 -30.51 9.09 -2.61
N LEU A 332 -29.84 7.93 -2.44
CA LEU A 332 -30.34 6.64 -2.90
C LEU A 332 -31.59 6.19 -2.13
N LEU A 333 -31.63 6.37 -0.80
CA LEU A 333 -32.75 5.93 0.04
C LEU A 333 -34.02 6.79 -0.15
N ILE A 334 -33.86 8.10 -0.36
CA ILE A 334 -34.98 9.03 -0.63
C ILE A 334 -35.50 8.83 -2.07
N GLY A 335 -34.75 8.16 -2.95
CA GLY A 335 -35.14 7.90 -4.33
C GLY A 335 -34.96 9.10 -5.26
N ILE A 336 -34.24 10.14 -4.83
CA ILE A 336 -33.95 11.35 -5.63
C ILE A 336 -32.90 11.04 -6.70
N LYS A 337 -31.99 10.09 -6.41
CA LYS A 337 -30.94 9.66 -7.33
C LYS A 337 -31.25 8.25 -7.84
N ALA A 338 -31.25 8.09 -9.16
CA ALA A 338 -31.37 6.77 -9.76
C ALA A 338 -30.15 5.91 -9.39
N VAL A 339 -30.37 4.58 -9.31
CA VAL A 339 -29.29 3.59 -9.28
C VAL A 339 -28.29 3.92 -10.40
N PRO A 340 -26.97 3.68 -10.26
CA PRO A 340 -26.00 3.86 -11.34
C PRO A 340 -26.26 2.89 -12.51
N LEU A 341 -27.36 3.09 -13.24
CA LEU A 341 -27.68 2.46 -14.51
C LEU A 341 -26.84 3.16 -15.57
N SER A 342 -26.04 2.38 -16.29
CA SER A 342 -25.24 2.90 -17.41
C SER A 342 -26.15 3.40 -18.51
N THR A 343 -26.25 4.72 -18.66
CA THR A 343 -26.92 5.34 -19.81
C THR A 343 -25.92 5.39 -20.96
N ARG A 344 -26.35 5.04 -22.18
CA ARG A 344 -25.52 5.08 -23.41
C ARG A 344 -24.95 6.47 -23.76
N GLN A 345 -25.33 7.50 -23.01
CA GLN A 345 -24.89 8.87 -23.20
C GLN A 345 -23.63 9.12 -22.37
N PHE A 346 -22.53 9.41 -23.06
CA PHE A 346 -21.30 9.91 -22.45
C PHE A 346 -21.58 11.28 -21.85
N THR A 347 -21.85 11.34 -20.54
CA THR A 347 -22.05 12.60 -19.82
C THR A 347 -20.76 12.98 -19.11
N LEU A 348 -19.89 13.74 -19.79
CA LEU A 348 -18.85 14.50 -19.10
C LEU A 348 -19.55 15.57 -18.26
N GLY A 349 -19.29 15.56 -16.95
CA GLY A 349 -19.46 16.72 -16.10
C GLY A 349 -20.90 17.25 -16.00
N ILE A 350 -21.80 16.50 -15.38
CA ILE A 350 -22.98 17.09 -14.73
C ILE A 350 -23.12 16.61 -13.27
N THR A 351 -22.07 16.88 -12.48
CA THR A 351 -22.12 17.38 -11.08
C THR A 351 -22.15 16.46 -9.84
N SER A 352 -21.37 16.87 -8.81
CA SER A 352 -21.75 16.99 -7.37
C SER A 352 -20.73 17.86 -6.61
N LEU A 353 -19.41 17.60 -6.75
CA LEU A 353 -18.32 18.48 -6.25
C LEU A 353 -17.80 19.46 -7.32
N SER A 354 -17.65 19.06 -8.58
CA SER A 354 -17.31 19.95 -9.71
C SER A 354 -18.36 21.09 -9.96
N LYS A 355 -19.54 21.01 -9.33
CA LYS A 355 -20.48 22.17 -9.19
C LYS A 355 -19.83 23.38 -8.51
N LEU A 356 -18.84 23.14 -7.66
CA LEU A 356 -18.05 24.15 -6.96
C LEU A 356 -16.94 24.75 -7.83
N GLY A 357 -16.89 24.41 -9.13
CA GLY A 357 -15.84 24.81 -10.06
C GLY A 357 -14.56 23.96 -9.94
N PRO A 358 -13.41 24.47 -10.40
CA PRO A 358 -12.14 23.74 -10.46
C PRO A 358 -11.66 23.18 -9.11
N LEU A 359 -12.03 23.84 -8.00
CA LEU A 359 -11.72 23.40 -6.65
C LEU A 359 -12.39 22.06 -6.30
N GLY A 360 -13.64 21.87 -6.74
CA GLY A 360 -14.37 20.64 -6.51
C GLY A 360 -13.78 19.44 -7.23
N ALA A 361 -13.39 19.63 -8.49
CA ALA A 361 -12.70 18.58 -9.25
C ALA A 361 -11.29 18.28 -8.72
N THR A 362 -10.59 19.29 -8.20
CA THR A 362 -9.31 19.07 -7.49
C THR A 362 -9.52 18.21 -6.25
N LEU A 363 -10.55 18.49 -5.45
CA LEU A 363 -10.91 17.66 -4.30
C LEU A 363 -11.30 16.24 -4.70
N GLU A 364 -12.06 16.07 -5.79
CA GLU A 364 -12.43 14.76 -6.33
C GLU A 364 -11.19 13.93 -6.69
N VAL A 365 -10.25 14.51 -7.46
CA VAL A 365 -8.97 13.86 -7.81
C VAL A 365 -8.16 13.52 -6.56
N CYS A 366 -8.11 14.43 -5.57
CA CYS A 366 -7.45 14.16 -4.29
C CYS A 366 -8.08 12.98 -3.55
N ILE A 367 -9.42 12.90 -3.51
CA ILE A 367 -10.17 11.82 -2.85
C ILE A 367 -9.94 10.48 -3.56
N ILE A 368 -9.99 10.44 -4.89
CA ILE A 368 -9.73 9.21 -5.65
C ILE A 368 -8.30 8.74 -5.46
N THR A 369 -7.33 9.65 -5.56
CA THR A 369 -5.92 9.33 -5.32
C THR A 369 -5.71 8.83 -3.89
N TYR A 370 -6.40 9.42 -2.93
CA TYR A 370 -6.41 8.97 -1.56
C TYR A 370 -6.98 7.55 -1.42
N LEU A 371 -8.11 7.24 -2.06
CA LEU A 371 -8.68 5.90 -2.10
C LEU A 371 -7.74 4.88 -2.75
N ILE A 372 -7.02 5.24 -3.81
CA ILE A 372 -6.00 4.35 -4.42
C ILE A 372 -4.93 3.98 -3.39
N VAL A 373 -4.39 4.98 -2.69
CA VAL A 373 -3.32 4.78 -1.70
C VAL A 373 -3.84 3.97 -0.51
N THR A 374 -5.01 4.29 0.03
CA THR A 374 -5.57 3.58 1.18
C THR A 374 -5.93 2.14 0.83
N SER A 375 -6.53 1.90 -0.34
CA SER A 375 -6.84 0.56 -0.84
C SER A 375 -5.58 -0.29 -0.98
N THR A 376 -4.50 0.28 -1.53
CA THR A 376 -3.22 -0.41 -1.70
C THR A 376 -2.56 -0.72 -0.35
N VAL A 377 -2.55 0.24 0.58
CA VAL A 377 -2.04 0.03 1.95
C VAL A 377 -2.88 -1.01 2.69
N GLY A 378 -4.19 -1.00 2.50
CA GLY A 378 -5.14 -1.96 3.04
C GLY A 378 -4.90 -3.38 2.52
N LEU A 379 -4.72 -3.52 1.20
CA LEU A 379 -4.43 -4.80 0.54
C LEU A 379 -3.24 -5.51 1.21
N TYR A 380 -2.12 -4.80 1.39
CA TYR A 380 -0.91 -5.34 2.00
C TYR A 380 -0.93 -5.42 3.53
N THR A 381 -2.02 -5.00 4.16
CA THR A 381 -2.24 -5.13 5.60
C THR A 381 -3.00 -6.41 5.96
N MET A 382 -3.80 -6.94 5.03
CA MET A 382 -4.67 -8.08 5.31
C MET A 382 -3.86 -9.32 5.74
N PRO A 383 -4.38 -10.13 6.69
CA PRO A 383 -3.67 -11.29 7.23
C PRO A 383 -3.36 -12.33 6.14
N PHE A 384 -4.28 -12.52 5.19
CA PHE A 384 -4.09 -13.40 4.03
C PHE A 384 -2.92 -12.95 3.13
N MET A 385 -2.64 -11.65 3.07
CA MET A 385 -1.59 -11.08 2.21
C MET A 385 -0.20 -11.12 2.85
N ARG A 386 -0.05 -11.62 4.09
CA ARG A 386 1.24 -11.64 4.80
C ARG A 386 2.34 -12.38 4.04
N ASN A 387 1.97 -13.45 3.34
CA ASN A 387 2.92 -14.31 2.61
C ASN A 387 3.22 -13.81 1.19
N VAL A 388 2.32 -13.02 0.61
CA VAL A 388 2.45 -12.51 -0.78
C VAL A 388 3.03 -11.09 -0.80
N ARG A 389 3.11 -10.42 0.37
CA ARG A 389 3.60 -9.05 0.49
C ARG A 389 5.01 -8.88 -0.13
N PRO A 390 5.19 -7.91 -1.05
CA PRO A 390 6.49 -7.69 -1.69
C PRO A 390 7.52 -7.21 -0.66
N GLN A 391 8.65 -7.91 -0.61
CA GLN A 391 9.79 -7.57 0.23
C GLN A 391 10.91 -7.00 -0.64
N ARG A 392 11.56 -5.92 -0.18
CA ARG A 392 12.66 -5.32 -0.92
C ARG A 392 13.76 -6.36 -1.14
N ARG A 393 14.11 -6.59 -2.41
CA ARG A 393 15.15 -7.52 -2.85
C ARG A 393 14.95 -8.98 -2.41
N ASN A 394 13.74 -9.39 -2.08
CA ASN A 394 13.44 -10.76 -1.63
C ASN A 394 12.09 -11.30 -2.15
N THR A 395 11.59 -10.75 -3.26
CA THR A 395 10.32 -11.21 -3.86
C THR A 395 10.61 -12.20 -4.98
N SER A 396 10.05 -13.41 -4.88
CA SER A 396 10.10 -14.43 -5.94
C SER A 396 9.26 -14.01 -7.15
N LEU A 397 9.55 -14.58 -8.33
CA LEU A 397 8.82 -14.23 -9.55
C LEU A 397 7.33 -14.61 -9.49
N ALA A 398 6.97 -15.76 -8.91
CA ALA A 398 5.58 -16.15 -8.70
C ALA A 398 4.83 -15.16 -7.78
N GLN A 399 5.47 -14.70 -6.70
CA GLN A 399 4.90 -13.64 -5.86
C GLN A 399 4.76 -12.32 -6.62
N LEU A 400 5.68 -12.02 -7.54
CA LEU A 400 5.60 -10.81 -8.36
C LEU A 400 4.40 -10.87 -9.31
N ILE A 401 4.19 -12.00 -10.00
CA ILE A 401 3.01 -12.24 -10.84
C ILE A 401 1.73 -12.09 -10.02
N ALA A 402 1.66 -12.72 -8.85
CA ALA A 402 0.49 -12.65 -7.97
C ALA A 402 0.20 -11.20 -7.53
N ASN A 403 1.23 -10.43 -7.15
CA ASN A 403 1.08 -9.03 -6.78
C ASN A 403 0.63 -8.17 -7.96
N CYS A 404 1.17 -8.39 -9.17
CA CYS A 404 0.73 -7.70 -10.38
C CYS A 404 -0.76 -7.98 -10.66
N GLY A 405 -1.21 -9.24 -10.52
CA GLY A 405 -2.61 -9.62 -10.67
C GLY A 405 -3.52 -8.96 -9.63
N LEU A 406 -3.13 -8.97 -8.36
CA LEU A 406 -3.90 -8.34 -7.27
C LEU A 406 -4.04 -6.83 -7.46
N VAL A 407 -2.94 -6.14 -7.81
CA VAL A 407 -2.97 -4.70 -8.08
C VAL A 407 -3.82 -4.41 -9.31
N LEU A 408 -3.76 -5.24 -10.36
CA LEU A 408 -4.58 -5.07 -11.57
C LEU A 408 -6.07 -5.25 -11.29
N ILE A 409 -6.46 -6.29 -10.52
CA ILE A 409 -7.84 -6.51 -10.08
C ILE A 409 -8.33 -5.30 -9.28
N LEU A 410 -7.55 -4.86 -8.29
CA LEU A 410 -7.86 -3.70 -7.47
C LEU A 410 -8.04 -2.44 -8.33
N SER A 411 -7.09 -2.17 -9.23
CA SER A 411 -7.10 -1.00 -10.11
C SER A 411 -8.31 -0.98 -11.05
N SER A 412 -8.69 -2.13 -11.61
CA SER A 412 -9.83 -2.24 -12.52
C SER A 412 -11.19 -1.99 -11.84
N ALA A 413 -11.27 -2.19 -10.52
CA ALA A 413 -12.48 -2.01 -9.73
C ALA A 413 -12.60 -0.59 -9.12
N LEU A 414 -11.53 0.22 -9.12
CA LEU A 414 -11.56 1.59 -8.59
C LEU A 414 -12.58 2.52 -9.25
N PRO A 415 -12.76 2.51 -10.60
CA PRO A 415 -13.79 3.33 -11.25
C PRO A 415 -15.20 2.95 -10.81
N LEU A 416 -15.44 1.65 -10.65
CA LEU A 416 -16.71 1.12 -10.17
C LEU A 416 -16.94 1.51 -8.71
N LEU A 417 -15.92 1.44 -7.86
CA LEU A 417 -15.98 1.91 -6.49
C LEU A 417 -16.38 3.38 -6.41
N ALA A 418 -15.69 4.25 -7.15
CA ALA A 418 -15.95 5.69 -7.15
C ALA A 418 -17.39 6.03 -7.58
N ARG A 419 -17.93 5.26 -8.54
CA ARG A 419 -19.33 5.34 -8.99
C ARG A 419 -20.32 4.83 -7.93
N ILE A 420 -20.07 3.65 -7.34
CA ILE A 420 -20.95 3.05 -6.33
C ILE A 420 -21.05 3.95 -5.10
N LEU A 421 -19.91 4.50 -4.64
CA LEU A 421 -19.84 5.42 -3.50
C LEU A 421 -20.42 6.82 -3.80
N GLY A 422 -20.74 7.12 -5.05
CA GLY A 422 -21.27 8.42 -5.46
C GLY A 422 -20.24 9.55 -5.40
N ILE A 423 -18.95 9.23 -5.37
CA ILE A 423 -17.85 10.21 -5.38
C ILE A 423 -17.81 10.90 -6.74
N THR A 424 -18.04 10.13 -7.80
CA THR A 424 -17.97 10.59 -9.19
C THR A 424 -19.15 10.06 -10.00
N ASN A 425 -19.74 10.90 -10.85
CA ASN A 425 -20.81 10.49 -11.79
C ASN A 425 -20.27 10.20 -13.21
N PHE A 426 -18.96 10.07 -13.37
CA PHE A 426 -18.34 9.79 -14.67
C PHE A 426 -18.67 8.35 -15.13
N ASP A 427 -19.55 8.21 -16.13
CA ASP A 427 -19.86 6.92 -16.74
C ASP A 427 -18.96 6.67 -17.96
N LEU A 428 -17.70 6.31 -17.69
CA LEU A 428 -16.67 6.09 -18.72
C LEU A 428 -16.51 4.61 -19.12
N LEU A 429 -17.32 3.72 -18.51
CA LEU A 429 -17.24 2.28 -18.75
C LEU A 429 -17.86 1.83 -20.08
N GLY A 430 -18.67 2.68 -20.73
CA GLY A 430 -19.26 2.38 -22.05
C GLY A 430 -19.95 1.01 -22.08
N ASP A 431 -19.67 0.20 -23.10
CA ASP A 431 -20.21 -1.17 -23.24
C ASP A 431 -19.71 -2.15 -22.16
N PHE A 432 -18.59 -1.86 -21.50
CA PHE A 432 -18.05 -2.68 -20.39
C PHE A 432 -18.72 -2.35 -19.04
N GLY A 433 -19.55 -1.29 -19.01
CA GLY A 433 -20.34 -0.88 -17.85
C GLY A 433 -21.67 -1.59 -17.71
N GLN A 434 -22.03 -2.48 -18.66
CA GLN A 434 -23.24 -3.30 -18.67
C GLN A 434 -23.20 -4.43 -17.62
N ILE A 435 -22.81 -4.09 -16.40
CA ILE A 435 -22.78 -5.03 -15.29
C ILE A 435 -24.19 -5.07 -14.69
N GLU A 436 -24.94 -6.13 -14.97
CA GLU A 436 -26.32 -6.32 -14.54
C GLU A 436 -26.52 -6.14 -13.04
N TRP A 437 -25.55 -6.56 -12.20
CA TRP A 437 -25.70 -6.41 -10.75
C TRP A 437 -25.78 -4.95 -10.32
N LEU A 438 -25.20 -4.02 -11.10
CA LEU A 438 -25.12 -2.62 -10.70
C LEU A 438 -26.47 -1.92 -10.84
N GLY A 439 -27.38 -2.50 -11.62
CA GLY A 439 -28.80 -2.12 -11.65
C GLY A 439 -29.57 -2.59 -10.42
N ASN A 440 -29.01 -3.47 -9.58
CA ASN A 440 -29.68 -3.89 -8.35
C ASN A 440 -29.45 -2.88 -7.22
N PHE A 441 -30.49 -2.12 -6.91
CA PHE A 441 -30.52 -1.14 -5.82
C PHE A 441 -30.05 -1.73 -4.48
N LEU A 442 -30.47 -2.95 -4.14
CA LEU A 442 -30.15 -3.57 -2.85
C LEU A 442 -28.65 -3.81 -2.70
N ILE A 443 -27.98 -4.26 -3.76
CA ILE A 443 -26.53 -4.52 -3.75
C ILE A 443 -25.76 -3.22 -3.57
N VAL A 444 -26.14 -2.18 -4.32
CA VAL A 444 -25.51 -0.85 -4.25
C VAL A 444 -25.74 -0.21 -2.87
N LEU A 445 -26.95 -0.31 -2.34
CA LEU A 445 -27.29 0.22 -1.01
C LEU A 445 -26.51 -0.52 0.09
N LEU A 446 -26.53 -1.85 0.07
CA LEU A 446 -25.82 -2.67 1.06
C LEU A 446 -24.32 -2.38 1.03
N TYR A 447 -23.73 -2.28 -0.16
CA TYR A 447 -22.32 -1.92 -0.30
C TYR A 447 -22.01 -0.56 0.36
N ASN A 448 -22.80 0.47 0.05
CA ASN A 448 -22.58 1.81 0.59
C ASN A 448 -22.77 1.85 2.12
N VAL A 449 -23.77 1.15 2.66
CA VAL A 449 -24.01 1.06 4.10
C VAL A 449 -22.86 0.33 4.80
N VAL A 450 -22.41 -0.81 4.29
CA VAL A 450 -21.29 -1.56 4.87
C VAL A 450 -19.99 -0.75 4.80
N PHE A 451 -19.72 -0.10 3.66
CA PHE A 451 -18.55 0.75 3.51
C PHE A 451 -18.60 1.96 4.46
N GLY A 452 -19.72 2.68 4.49
CA GLY A 452 -19.91 3.87 5.31
C GLY A 452 -19.84 3.58 6.81
N THR A 453 -20.43 2.45 7.26
CA THR A 453 -20.34 2.02 8.67
C THR A 453 -18.91 1.62 9.04
N ALA A 454 -18.21 0.83 8.21
CA ALA A 454 -16.83 0.44 8.46
C ALA A 454 -15.87 1.65 8.51
N ALA A 455 -16.03 2.60 7.58
CA ALA A 455 -15.25 3.83 7.52
C ALA A 455 -15.53 4.75 8.72
N THR A 456 -16.80 4.93 9.10
CA THR A 456 -17.20 5.72 10.27
C THR A 456 -16.67 5.11 11.57
N LEU A 457 -16.80 3.80 11.76
CA LEU A 457 -16.26 3.09 12.92
C LEU A 457 -14.73 3.22 13.02
N CYS A 458 -14.04 3.13 11.89
CA CYS A 458 -12.59 3.37 11.83
C CYS A 458 -12.23 4.79 12.29
N LEU A 459 -12.91 5.80 11.74
CA LEU A 459 -12.68 7.21 12.07
C LEU A 459 -12.99 7.49 13.54
N PHE A 460 -14.14 7.03 14.04
CA PHE A 460 -14.54 7.20 15.44
C PHE A 460 -13.53 6.54 16.38
N ASN A 461 -13.15 5.28 16.15
CA ASN A 461 -12.18 4.59 17.00
C ASN A 461 -10.82 5.30 17.03
N LYS A 462 -10.36 5.87 15.90
CA LYS A 462 -9.10 6.60 15.85
C LYS A 462 -9.18 7.98 16.47
N PHE A 463 -10.24 8.72 16.18
CA PHE A 463 -10.46 10.05 16.74
C PHE A 463 -10.67 9.96 18.25
N THR A 464 -11.58 9.10 18.72
CA THR A 464 -11.84 8.85 20.14
C THR A 464 -10.59 8.37 20.86
N ALA A 465 -9.77 7.48 20.27
CA ALA A 465 -8.51 7.08 20.89
C ALA A 465 -7.47 8.21 21.00
N THR A 466 -7.45 9.13 20.03
CA THR A 466 -6.54 10.29 20.02
C THR A 466 -6.99 11.34 21.03
N VAL A 467 -8.27 11.69 21.00
CA VAL A 467 -8.91 12.63 21.95
C VAL A 467 -8.82 12.11 23.37
N ARG A 468 -9.08 10.82 23.61
CA ARG A 468 -8.92 10.20 24.94
C ARG A 468 -7.49 10.27 25.46
N ARG A 469 -6.49 10.03 24.61
CA ARG A 469 -5.08 10.12 25.03
C ARG A 469 -4.68 11.55 25.37
N GLU A 470 -5.12 12.52 24.58
CA GLU A 470 -4.83 13.92 24.83
C GLU A 470 -5.56 14.43 26.08
N LEU A 471 -6.84 14.09 26.24
CA LEU A 471 -7.60 14.38 27.47
C LEU A 471 -6.92 13.76 28.69
N CYS A 472 -6.54 12.48 28.66
CA CYS A 472 -5.82 11.84 29.77
C CYS A 472 -4.47 12.52 30.04
N ALA A 473 -3.71 12.90 29.01
CA ALA A 473 -2.43 13.60 29.19
C ALA A 473 -2.64 14.95 29.87
N ARG A 474 -3.62 15.74 29.42
CA ARG A 474 -3.98 17.04 30.02
C ARG A 474 -4.54 16.90 31.44
N LEU A 475 -5.32 15.85 31.71
CA LEU A 475 -5.86 15.57 33.05
C LEU A 475 -4.74 15.20 34.02
N VAL A 476 -3.77 14.39 33.59
CA VAL A 476 -2.59 14.02 34.38
C VAL A 476 -1.68 15.23 34.61
N GLU A 477 -1.45 16.06 33.59
CA GLU A 477 -0.66 17.29 33.71
C GLU A 477 -1.32 18.27 34.70
N ASN A 478 -2.63 18.52 34.56
CA ASN A 478 -3.38 19.35 35.49
C ASN A 478 -3.41 18.77 36.91
N TYR A 479 -3.47 17.44 37.06
CA TYR A 479 -3.41 16.78 38.36
C TYR A 479 -2.03 16.94 39.02
N PHE A 480 -0.93 16.81 38.27
CA PHE A 480 0.42 17.05 38.78
C PHE A 480 0.66 18.51 39.17
N ILE A 481 0.13 19.46 38.39
CA ILE A 481 0.17 20.88 38.72
C ILE A 481 -0.59 21.11 40.03
N PHE A 482 -1.81 20.57 40.16
CA PHE A 482 -2.61 20.69 41.36
C PHE A 482 -1.91 20.10 42.60
N LEU A 483 -1.30 18.91 42.48
CA LEU A 483 -0.55 18.28 43.56
C LEU A 483 0.69 19.11 43.96
N SER A 484 1.38 19.71 42.99
CA SER A 484 2.54 20.57 43.23
C SER A 484 2.15 21.87 43.96
N TYR A 485 1.02 22.47 43.57
CA TYR A 485 0.45 23.63 44.28
C TYR A 485 0.02 23.28 45.70
N LEU A 486 -0.59 22.11 45.89
CA LEU A 486 -1.01 21.66 47.22
C LEU A 486 0.21 21.42 48.13
N THR A 487 1.28 20.84 47.59
CA THR A 487 2.54 20.62 48.32
C THR A 487 3.25 21.94 48.66
N PHE A 488 3.15 22.95 47.80
CA PHE A 488 3.67 24.31 48.06
C PHE A 488 2.86 25.08 49.12
N ILE A 489 1.57 24.80 49.27
CA ILE A 489 0.73 25.44 50.31
C ILE A 489 0.90 24.77 51.68
N ILE A 490 1.30 23.49 51.70
CA ILE A 490 1.44 22.69 52.93
C ILE A 490 2.86 22.83 53.56
N ASN A 491 3.86 23.26 52.79
CA ASN A 491 5.20 23.64 53.27
C ASN A 491 5.28 25.15 53.52
#